data_AF-A0A6J2Y580-F1
#
_entry.id   AF-A0A6J2Y580-F1
#
_cell.length_a   1.000
_cell.length_b   1.000
_cell.length_c   1.000
_cell.angle_alpha   90.00
_cell.angle_beta   90.00
_cell.angle_gamma   90.00
#
_symmetry.space_group_name_H-M   'P 1'
#
loop_
_entity.id
_entity.type
_entity.pdbx_description
1 polymer ?
#
loop_
_entity_poly.entity_id
_entity_poly.type
_entity_poly.pdbx_seq_one_letter_code
_entity_poly.pdbx_strand_id
1 'polypeptide(L)'
;MFFCDLINLFNITFFFDSFMDKEEKHGLIGFLMTNKVPMSFIVTFLLQFGMMVVDRWIYKGKRRFIKTLFHFFQVFTYHIWFFIIYPMVTLRVFSETPAVQTFYVTKCMYFLFSAYQIRNGYPMLISMHFLWHRYTTFNRFAFKFYTLIPYVFELRTLLDWTITDTCLGVSQYFKMEDITENIYDQMCEREFEKLTSSEESSGKRKKRPLKYALGCVLFVLLTFSLILPFLIFAMSGTVGVTTHPPRMRLSLYLGTMQPIYVCVSDALSMTVMSHDDFKNISRTFNNIQTSKDIFDKYEPEDVVVVKWTSYSSENWDISPKGYTSLIDQVKTFDSFTARLVIEYVHESNSEECGKEEKIFEQTSAPFVALQREALVNMMMTETATEPLWIPLIFPKFISIDKDGIPEAFRLWNPCGGENDKA
;
A
#
# COMPACT_ATOMS: atom_id res chain seq x y z
N MET A 1 -28.07 -23.04 -12.62
CA MET A 1 -28.02 -22.82 -11.16
C MET A 1 -26.59 -22.60 -10.71
N PHE A 2 -25.75 -23.63 -10.51
CA PHE A 2 -24.35 -23.46 -10.06
C PHE A 2 -23.54 -22.42 -10.86
N PHE A 3 -23.58 -22.47 -12.19
CA PHE A 3 -22.89 -21.47 -13.03
C PHE A 3 -23.39 -20.03 -12.80
N CYS A 4 -24.68 -19.84 -12.54
CA CYS A 4 -25.22 -18.52 -12.23
C CYS A 4 -24.65 -18.01 -10.90
N ASP A 5 -24.51 -18.88 -9.90
CA ASP A 5 -23.90 -18.51 -8.62
C ASP A 5 -22.41 -18.22 -8.73
N LEU A 6 -21.71 -18.95 -9.60
CA LEU A 6 -20.29 -18.71 -9.89
C LEU A 6 -20.09 -17.39 -10.64
N ILE A 7 -20.90 -17.08 -11.66
CA ILE A 7 -20.89 -15.77 -12.34
C ILE A 7 -21.15 -14.64 -11.34
N ASN A 8 -22.09 -14.85 -10.42
CA ASN A 8 -22.41 -13.90 -9.36
C ASN A 8 -21.26 -13.69 -8.37
N LEU A 9 -20.56 -14.76 -7.99
CA LEU A 9 -19.37 -14.69 -7.14
C LEU A 9 -18.24 -13.93 -7.84
N PHE A 10 -18.01 -14.21 -9.13
CA PHE A 10 -17.05 -13.44 -9.94
C PHE A 10 -17.44 -11.97 -10.05
N ASN A 11 -18.72 -11.66 -10.26
CA ASN A 11 -19.21 -10.28 -10.34
C ASN A 11 -18.96 -9.54 -9.02
N ILE A 12 -19.29 -10.14 -7.87
CA ILE A 12 -18.98 -9.55 -6.55
C ILE A 12 -17.47 -9.29 -6.39
N THR A 13 -16.61 -10.28 -6.70
CA THR A 13 -15.16 -10.17 -6.51
C THR A 13 -14.51 -9.12 -7.43
N PHE A 14 -14.87 -9.07 -8.71
CA PHE A 14 -14.27 -8.12 -9.65
C PHE A 14 -14.82 -6.70 -9.49
N PHE A 15 -16.10 -6.56 -9.14
CA PHE A 15 -16.77 -5.27 -8.98
C PHE A 15 -17.01 -4.90 -7.51
N PHE A 16 -16.06 -5.22 -6.62
CA PHE A 16 -16.21 -4.95 -5.18
C PHE A 16 -16.42 -3.46 -4.86
N ASP A 17 -15.85 -2.53 -5.66
CA ASP A 17 -16.09 -1.08 -5.56
C ASP A 17 -17.56 -0.68 -5.74
N SER A 18 -18.32 -1.48 -6.49
CA SER A 18 -19.77 -1.26 -6.62
C SER A 18 -20.55 -1.60 -5.35
N PHE A 19 -19.94 -2.36 -4.45
CA PHE A 19 -20.51 -2.72 -3.14
C PHE A 19 -19.96 -1.86 -1.99
N MET A 20 -19.10 -0.88 -2.31
CA MET A 20 -18.53 0.07 -1.37
C MET A 20 -19.38 1.35 -1.27
N ASP A 21 -19.24 2.06 -0.16
CA ASP A 21 -19.88 3.36 0.06
C ASP A 21 -19.44 4.37 -1.00
N LYS A 22 -20.27 5.39 -1.22
CA LYS A 22 -20.02 6.38 -2.28
C LYS A 22 -18.80 7.28 -1.99
N GLU A 23 -18.44 7.45 -0.72
CA GLU A 23 -17.37 8.35 -0.26
C GLU A 23 -15.97 7.71 -0.30
N GLU A 24 -15.86 6.38 -0.20
CA GLU A 24 -14.58 5.66 -0.13
C GLU A 24 -14.02 5.23 -1.50
N LYS A 25 -14.47 5.82 -2.62
CA LYS A 25 -14.03 5.44 -3.98
C LYS A 25 -12.55 5.73 -4.24
N HIS A 26 -11.69 4.89 -3.70
CA HIS A 26 -10.37 4.66 -4.19
C HIS A 26 -10.47 3.52 -5.21
N GLY A 27 -10.09 3.76 -6.47
CA GLY A 27 -10.01 2.69 -7.46
C GLY A 27 -9.14 1.53 -6.97
N LEU A 28 -9.10 0.40 -7.70
CA LEU A 28 -8.36 -0.82 -7.32
C LEU A 28 -6.93 -0.53 -6.78
N ILE A 29 -6.25 0.48 -7.35
CA ILE A 29 -4.92 0.93 -6.94
C ILE A 29 -4.95 1.65 -5.58
N GLY A 30 -5.90 2.53 -5.33
CA GLY A 30 -6.02 3.20 -4.04
C GLY A 30 -6.50 2.26 -2.94
N PHE A 31 -7.33 1.25 -3.25
CA PHE A 31 -7.69 0.18 -2.31
C PHE A 31 -6.49 -0.67 -1.87
N LEU A 32 -5.58 -1.00 -2.80
CA LEU A 32 -4.31 -1.66 -2.46
C LEU A 32 -3.47 -0.81 -1.49
N MET A 33 -3.59 0.52 -1.55
CA MET A 33 -2.90 1.44 -0.65
C MET A 33 -3.61 1.60 0.71
N THR A 34 -4.94 1.49 0.78
CA THR A 34 -5.70 1.70 2.03
C THR A 34 -5.94 0.41 2.83
N ASN A 35 -5.68 -0.77 2.26
CA ASN A 35 -5.71 -2.09 2.92
C ASN A 35 -6.95 -2.36 3.82
N LYS A 36 -8.12 -1.84 3.45
CA LYS A 36 -9.38 -1.99 4.20
C LYS A 36 -10.45 -2.64 3.34
N VAL A 37 -10.73 -3.93 3.56
CA VAL A 37 -11.82 -4.65 2.88
C VAL A 37 -13.18 -4.16 3.42
N PRO A 38 -14.12 -3.68 2.56
CA PRO A 38 -15.42 -3.21 3.02
C PRO A 38 -16.26 -4.31 3.65
N MET A 39 -16.91 -4.00 4.77
CA MET A 39 -17.76 -4.95 5.48
C MET A 39 -19.00 -5.37 4.67
N SER A 40 -19.59 -4.45 3.90
CA SER A 40 -20.74 -4.70 3.01
C SER A 40 -20.44 -5.79 1.97
N PHE A 41 -19.25 -5.75 1.39
CA PHE A 41 -18.75 -6.74 0.44
C PHE A 41 -18.63 -8.11 1.12
N ILE A 42 -17.97 -8.17 2.30
CA ILE A 42 -17.75 -9.43 3.02
C ILE A 42 -19.07 -10.10 3.36
N VAL A 43 -20.04 -9.35 3.90
CA VAL A 43 -21.34 -9.91 4.28
C VAL A 43 -22.10 -10.41 3.04
N THR A 44 -22.10 -9.65 1.94
CA THR A 44 -22.76 -10.06 0.70
C THR A 44 -22.11 -11.32 0.12
N PHE A 45 -20.78 -11.40 0.14
CA PHE A 45 -20.01 -12.56 -0.31
C PHE A 45 -20.28 -13.80 0.54
N LEU A 46 -20.24 -13.67 1.87
CA LEU A 46 -20.50 -14.77 2.81
C LEU A 46 -21.94 -15.28 2.68
N LEU A 47 -22.92 -14.38 2.54
CA LEU A 47 -24.30 -14.75 2.32
C LEU A 47 -24.46 -15.49 0.99
N GLN A 48 -23.87 -14.98 -0.09
CA GLN A 48 -23.89 -15.63 -1.40
C GLN A 48 -23.29 -17.05 -1.35
N PHE A 49 -22.11 -17.19 -0.73
CA PHE A 49 -21.40 -18.45 -0.60
C PHE A 49 -22.17 -19.44 0.29
N GLY A 50 -22.67 -18.98 1.45
CA GLY A 50 -23.47 -19.81 2.36
C GLY A 50 -24.74 -20.34 1.71
N MET A 51 -25.48 -19.49 0.98
CA MET A 51 -26.69 -19.90 0.25
C MET A 51 -26.37 -20.91 -0.84
N MET A 52 -25.24 -20.80 -1.52
CA MET A 52 -24.77 -21.75 -2.53
C MET A 52 -24.44 -23.12 -1.92
N VAL A 53 -23.79 -23.15 -0.74
CA VAL A 53 -23.49 -24.38 0.00
C VAL A 53 -24.78 -25.09 0.44
N VAL A 54 -25.72 -24.35 1.04
CA VAL A 54 -27.01 -24.90 1.46
C VAL A 54 -27.80 -25.42 0.27
N ASP A 55 -27.76 -24.73 -0.87
CA ASP A 55 -28.45 -25.17 -2.08
C ASP A 55 -27.89 -26.50 -2.61
N ARG A 56 -26.56 -26.64 -2.64
CA ARG A 56 -25.90 -27.90 -3.01
C ARG A 56 -26.26 -29.01 -2.04
N TRP A 57 -26.35 -28.70 -0.75
CA TRP A 57 -26.73 -29.64 0.29
C TRP A 57 -28.15 -30.19 0.06
N ILE A 58 -29.11 -29.30 -0.19
CA ILE A 58 -30.50 -29.68 -0.49
C ILE A 58 -30.59 -30.48 -1.80
N TYR A 59 -29.82 -30.09 -2.82
CA TYR A 59 -29.78 -30.79 -4.11
C TYR A 59 -29.40 -32.26 -3.96
N LYS A 60 -28.35 -32.55 -3.17
CA LYS A 60 -27.88 -33.92 -2.94
C LYS A 60 -28.85 -34.74 -2.09
N GLY A 61 -29.51 -34.10 -1.11
CA GLY A 61 -30.50 -34.73 -0.23
C GLY A 61 -31.83 -35.11 -0.92
N LYS A 62 -32.09 -34.68 -2.16
CA LYS A 62 -33.29 -35.00 -2.98
C LYS A 62 -34.66 -34.66 -2.34
N ARG A 63 -34.70 -33.81 -1.32
CA ARG A 63 -35.94 -33.44 -0.61
C ARG A 63 -36.63 -32.24 -1.26
N ARG A 64 -37.65 -32.50 -2.10
CA ARG A 64 -38.40 -31.46 -2.82
C ARG A 64 -39.05 -30.42 -1.91
N PHE A 65 -39.65 -30.83 -0.79
CA PHE A 65 -40.33 -29.92 0.13
C PHE A 65 -39.36 -28.88 0.72
N ILE A 66 -38.18 -29.32 1.17
CA ILE A 66 -37.14 -28.43 1.72
C ILE A 66 -36.63 -27.46 0.65
N LYS A 67 -36.44 -27.94 -0.59
CA LYS A 67 -36.05 -27.09 -1.73
C LYS A 67 -37.09 -25.99 -2.00
N THR A 68 -38.38 -26.30 -1.94
CA THR A 68 -39.44 -25.30 -2.14
C THR A 68 -39.42 -24.24 -1.04
N LEU A 69 -39.32 -24.64 0.23
CA LEU A 69 -39.23 -23.69 1.35
C LEU A 69 -37.99 -22.79 1.23
N PHE A 70 -36.84 -23.40 0.92
CA PHE A 70 -35.59 -22.68 0.70
C PHE A 70 -35.67 -21.71 -0.48
N HIS A 71 -36.35 -22.08 -1.58
CA HIS A 71 -36.53 -21.21 -2.73
C HIS A 71 -37.29 -19.93 -2.36
N PHE A 72 -38.41 -20.04 -1.63
CA PHE A 72 -39.14 -18.86 -1.16
C PHE A 72 -38.29 -18.01 -0.21
N PHE A 73 -37.65 -18.63 0.77
CA PHE A 73 -36.74 -17.93 1.69
C PHE A 73 -35.63 -17.17 0.94
N GLN A 74 -35.03 -17.81 -0.06
CA GLN A 74 -33.97 -17.23 -0.88
C GLN A 74 -34.48 -16.04 -1.69
N VAL A 75 -35.64 -16.17 -2.35
CA VAL A 75 -36.25 -15.07 -3.11
C VAL A 75 -36.47 -13.86 -2.20
N PHE A 76 -37.12 -14.05 -1.03
CA PHE A 76 -37.34 -12.94 -0.08
C PHE A 76 -36.02 -12.32 0.40
N THR A 77 -35.04 -13.15 0.79
CA THR A 77 -33.74 -12.68 1.28
C THR A 77 -33.04 -11.80 0.25
N TYR A 78 -32.96 -12.22 -1.02
CA TYR A 78 -32.27 -11.43 -2.05
C TYR A 78 -33.03 -10.16 -2.44
N HIS A 79 -34.37 -10.15 -2.42
CA HIS A 79 -35.14 -8.93 -2.66
C HIS A 79 -34.94 -7.91 -1.54
N ILE A 80 -35.04 -8.35 -0.27
CA ILE A 80 -34.78 -7.47 0.88
C ILE A 80 -33.33 -6.95 0.85
N TRP A 81 -32.37 -7.81 0.54
CA TRP A 81 -30.96 -7.43 0.47
C TRP A 81 -30.69 -6.34 -0.58
N PHE A 82 -31.14 -6.53 -1.82
CA PHE A 82 -30.82 -5.60 -2.91
C PHE A 82 -31.70 -4.34 -2.95
N PHE A 83 -32.96 -4.40 -2.51
CA PHE A 83 -33.86 -3.25 -2.57
C PHE A 83 -33.88 -2.41 -1.30
N ILE A 84 -33.55 -2.99 -0.13
CA ILE A 84 -33.62 -2.29 1.17
C ILE A 84 -32.23 -2.11 1.77
N ILE A 85 -31.48 -3.20 1.98
CA ILE A 85 -30.20 -3.16 2.70
C ILE A 85 -29.11 -2.51 1.85
N TYR A 86 -29.00 -2.87 0.57
CA TYR A 86 -27.96 -2.35 -0.32
C TYR A 86 -28.00 -0.81 -0.47
N PRO A 87 -29.15 -0.17 -0.78
CA PRO A 87 -29.22 1.29 -0.86
C PRO A 87 -28.99 1.99 0.49
N MET A 88 -29.41 1.35 1.60
CA MET A 88 -29.20 1.88 2.95
C MET A 88 -27.72 1.90 3.34
N VAL A 89 -26.98 0.84 2.99
CA VAL A 89 -25.56 0.73 3.35
C VAL A 89 -24.70 1.55 2.39
N THR A 90 -24.84 1.34 1.08
CA THR A 90 -23.91 1.92 0.08
C THR A 90 -24.25 3.35 -0.33
N LEU A 91 -25.42 3.88 0.07
CA LEU A 91 -25.95 5.19 -0.32
C LEU A 91 -26.02 5.41 -1.85
N ARG A 92 -26.14 4.31 -2.61
CA ARG A 92 -26.27 4.32 -4.08
C ARG A 92 -27.62 3.78 -4.49
N VAL A 93 -28.18 4.36 -5.55
CA VAL A 93 -29.43 3.88 -6.14
C VAL A 93 -29.11 2.67 -7.03
N PHE A 94 -29.91 1.61 -6.94
CA PHE A 94 -29.77 0.39 -7.75
C PHE A 94 -29.67 0.66 -9.27
N SER A 95 -30.27 1.75 -9.75
CA SER A 95 -30.23 2.16 -11.16
C SER A 95 -28.86 2.67 -11.62
N GLU A 96 -27.99 3.13 -10.71
CA GLU A 96 -26.70 3.75 -11.04
C GLU A 96 -25.58 2.70 -11.16
N THR A 97 -25.78 1.48 -10.64
CA THR A 97 -24.73 0.46 -10.49
C THR A 97 -24.97 -0.75 -11.38
N PRO A 98 -24.34 -0.82 -12.58
CA PRO A 98 -24.58 -1.90 -13.54
C PRO A 98 -24.11 -3.28 -13.05
N ALA A 99 -23.09 -3.33 -12.19
CA ALA A 99 -22.60 -4.58 -11.60
C ALA A 99 -23.67 -5.27 -10.75
N VAL A 100 -24.37 -4.49 -9.91
CA VAL A 100 -25.45 -4.96 -9.04
C VAL A 100 -26.69 -5.37 -9.84
N GLN A 101 -27.00 -4.65 -10.92
CA GLN A 101 -28.06 -5.04 -11.85
C GLN A 101 -27.74 -6.38 -12.51
N THR A 102 -26.51 -6.56 -13.00
CA THR A 102 -26.05 -7.80 -13.61
C THR A 102 -26.11 -8.97 -12.63
N PHE A 103 -25.73 -8.73 -11.36
CA PHE A 103 -25.87 -9.72 -10.29
C PHE A 103 -27.33 -10.11 -10.09
N TYR A 104 -28.22 -9.13 -9.93
CA TYR A 104 -29.64 -9.38 -9.69
C TYR A 104 -30.30 -10.10 -10.87
N VAL A 105 -30.03 -9.71 -12.11
CA VAL A 105 -30.54 -10.38 -13.32
C VAL A 105 -30.06 -11.83 -13.39
N THR A 106 -28.78 -12.07 -13.11
CA THR A 106 -28.21 -13.43 -13.08
C THR A 106 -28.84 -14.26 -11.96
N LYS A 107 -29.19 -13.65 -10.82
CA LYS A 107 -29.97 -14.30 -9.75
C LYS A 107 -31.42 -14.58 -10.13
N CYS A 108 -32.08 -13.71 -10.86
CA CYS A 108 -33.43 -13.98 -11.39
C CYS A 108 -33.41 -15.19 -12.33
N MET A 109 -32.38 -15.31 -13.18
CA MET A 109 -32.16 -16.51 -14.00
C MET A 109 -31.92 -17.75 -13.13
N TYR A 110 -31.17 -17.64 -12.04
CA TYR A 110 -31.03 -18.72 -11.07
C TYR A 110 -32.39 -19.14 -10.49
N PHE A 111 -33.24 -18.19 -10.08
CA PHE A 111 -34.57 -18.48 -9.53
C PHE A 111 -35.47 -19.17 -10.55
N LEU A 112 -35.43 -18.74 -11.81
CA LEU A 112 -36.16 -19.39 -12.90
C LEU A 112 -35.74 -20.86 -13.05
N PHE A 113 -34.43 -21.14 -13.07
CA PHE A 113 -33.92 -22.51 -13.15
C PHE A 113 -34.24 -23.34 -11.90
N SER A 114 -34.23 -22.72 -10.72
CA SER A 114 -34.62 -23.38 -9.47
C SER A 114 -36.11 -23.75 -9.46
N ALA A 115 -36.99 -22.85 -9.90
CA ALA A 115 -38.42 -23.13 -10.04
C ALA A 115 -38.68 -24.22 -11.09
N TYR A 116 -37.96 -24.18 -12.22
CA TYR A 116 -38.02 -25.21 -13.25
C TYR A 116 -37.60 -26.59 -12.71
N GLN A 117 -36.54 -26.65 -11.90
CA GLN A 117 -36.11 -27.88 -11.25
C GLN A 117 -37.16 -28.40 -10.26
N ILE A 118 -37.73 -27.54 -9.42
CA ILE A 118 -38.77 -27.94 -8.45
C ILE A 118 -39.98 -28.52 -9.17
N ARG A 119 -40.39 -27.90 -10.29
CA ARG A 119 -41.51 -28.34 -11.13
C ARG A 119 -41.28 -29.74 -11.71
N ASN A 120 -40.10 -29.98 -12.29
CA ASN A 120 -39.81 -31.23 -13.00
C ASN A 120 -39.31 -32.36 -12.06
N GLY A 121 -38.93 -32.02 -10.81
CA GLY A 121 -38.44 -32.97 -9.82
C GLY A 121 -36.97 -33.38 -10.02
N TYR A 122 -36.50 -34.27 -9.13
CA TYR A 122 -35.13 -34.80 -9.16
C TYR A 122 -35.10 -36.17 -9.85
N PRO A 123 -34.11 -36.44 -10.72
CA PRO A 123 -33.95 -37.77 -11.32
C PRO A 123 -33.58 -38.82 -10.25
N MET A 124 -33.96 -40.09 -10.49
CA MET A 124 -33.64 -41.20 -9.58
C MET A 124 -32.13 -41.33 -9.35
N LEU A 125 -31.35 -41.24 -10.43
CA LEU A 125 -29.89 -41.25 -10.39
C LEU A 125 -29.36 -39.82 -10.53
N ILE A 126 -28.74 -39.28 -9.48
CA ILE A 126 -27.90 -38.11 -9.63
C ILE A 126 -26.58 -38.66 -10.15
N SER A 127 -26.34 -38.48 -11.44
CA SER A 127 -25.15 -38.96 -12.12
C SER A 127 -23.86 -38.42 -11.47
N MET A 128 -22.75 -39.06 -11.82
CA MET A 128 -21.38 -38.56 -11.66
C MET A 128 -21.24 -37.09 -12.06
N HIS A 129 -20.06 -36.51 -11.82
CA HIS A 129 -19.73 -35.14 -12.20
C HIS A 129 -20.26 -34.78 -13.60
N PHE A 130 -20.96 -33.64 -13.75
CA PHE A 130 -21.73 -33.33 -14.97
C PHE A 130 -20.86 -33.27 -16.24
N LEU A 131 -19.58 -32.92 -16.10
CA LEU A 131 -18.60 -32.87 -17.17
C LEU A 131 -18.14 -34.25 -17.65
N TRP A 132 -18.35 -35.32 -16.87
CA TRP A 132 -17.88 -36.66 -17.20
C TRP A 132 -18.80 -37.45 -18.14
N HIS A 133 -19.86 -36.83 -18.66
CA HIS A 133 -20.84 -37.54 -19.51
C HIS A 133 -20.30 -37.87 -20.92
N ARG A 134 -19.31 -37.13 -21.44
CA ARG A 134 -18.70 -37.40 -22.75
C ARG A 134 -17.19 -37.19 -22.69
N TYR A 135 -16.44 -38.10 -23.29
CA TYR A 135 -14.97 -38.05 -23.39
C TYR A 135 -14.53 -37.17 -24.57
N THR A 136 -14.90 -35.89 -24.56
CA THR A 136 -14.47 -34.94 -25.59
C THR A 136 -13.31 -34.08 -25.11
N THR A 137 -12.47 -33.59 -26.03
CA THR A 137 -11.38 -32.65 -25.69
C THR A 137 -11.90 -31.38 -25.01
N PHE A 138 -13.08 -30.90 -25.42
CA PHE A 138 -13.75 -29.76 -24.78
C PHE A 138 -14.12 -30.06 -23.32
N ASN A 139 -14.69 -31.24 -23.03
CA ASN A 139 -15.05 -31.61 -21.67
C ASN A 139 -13.81 -31.84 -20.80
N ARG A 140 -12.71 -32.37 -21.36
CA ARG A 140 -11.42 -32.47 -20.68
C ARG A 140 -10.89 -31.09 -20.27
N PHE A 141 -10.88 -30.13 -21.21
CA PHE A 141 -10.44 -28.76 -20.95
C PHE A 141 -11.34 -28.05 -19.92
N ALA A 142 -12.67 -28.17 -20.06
CA ALA A 142 -13.62 -27.60 -19.11
C ALA A 142 -13.46 -28.19 -17.71
N PHE A 143 -13.17 -29.48 -17.60
CA PHE A 143 -12.91 -30.14 -16.32
C PHE A 143 -11.59 -29.70 -15.69
N LYS A 144 -10.50 -29.60 -16.47
CA LYS A 144 -9.23 -29.03 -15.99
C LYS A 144 -9.38 -27.55 -15.56
N PHE A 145 -10.20 -26.78 -16.25
CA PHE A 145 -10.52 -25.41 -15.84
C PHE A 145 -11.32 -25.38 -14.53
N TYR A 146 -12.26 -26.32 -14.35
CA TYR A 146 -13.02 -26.45 -13.10
C TYR A 146 -12.09 -26.79 -11.91
N THR A 147 -11.11 -27.69 -12.09
CA THR A 147 -10.15 -28.05 -11.03
C THR A 147 -9.06 -27.01 -10.79
N LEU A 148 -8.86 -26.06 -11.73
CA LEU A 148 -7.97 -24.91 -11.53
C LEU A 148 -8.53 -23.91 -10.50
N ILE A 149 -9.85 -23.87 -10.31
CA ILE A 149 -10.46 -22.97 -9.32
C ILE A 149 -10.15 -23.52 -7.91
N PRO A 150 -9.40 -22.79 -7.07
CA PRO A 150 -9.00 -23.28 -5.76
C PRO A 150 -10.20 -23.63 -4.89
N TYR A 151 -10.10 -24.71 -4.13
CA TYR A 151 -11.09 -25.17 -3.13
C TYR A 151 -12.46 -25.61 -3.68
N VAL A 152 -12.80 -25.34 -4.94
CA VAL A 152 -14.13 -25.67 -5.49
C VAL A 152 -14.31 -27.19 -5.59
N PHE A 153 -13.29 -27.92 -6.03
CA PHE A 153 -13.33 -29.37 -6.08
C PHE A 153 -13.42 -29.97 -4.67
N GLU A 154 -12.58 -29.50 -3.75
CA GLU A 154 -12.45 -30.01 -2.40
C GLU A 154 -13.72 -29.77 -1.57
N LEU A 155 -14.26 -28.55 -1.59
CA LEU A 155 -15.49 -28.20 -0.90
C LEU A 155 -16.68 -29.01 -1.45
N ARG A 156 -16.74 -29.21 -2.76
CA ARG A 156 -17.79 -30.00 -3.38
C ARG A 156 -17.72 -31.47 -2.98
N THR A 157 -16.52 -32.05 -2.95
CA THR A 157 -16.29 -33.43 -2.50
C THR A 157 -16.64 -33.61 -1.03
N LEU A 158 -16.27 -32.66 -0.18
CA LEU A 158 -16.62 -32.69 1.24
C LEU A 158 -18.14 -32.61 1.44
N LEU A 159 -18.82 -31.69 0.76
CA LEU A 159 -20.27 -31.58 0.82
C LEU A 159 -20.97 -32.85 0.32
N ASP A 160 -20.52 -33.41 -0.80
CA ASP A 160 -21.09 -34.64 -1.35
C ASP A 160 -20.87 -35.83 -0.37
N TRP A 161 -19.72 -35.92 0.30
CA TRP A 161 -19.43 -36.92 1.35
C TRP A 161 -20.34 -36.77 2.58
N THR A 162 -20.55 -35.56 3.09
CA THR A 162 -21.35 -35.33 4.31
C THR A 162 -22.81 -35.77 4.20
N ILE A 163 -23.35 -35.84 2.98
CA ILE A 163 -24.78 -36.09 2.73
C ILE A 163 -25.03 -37.50 2.18
N THR A 164 -24.04 -38.07 1.49
CA THR A 164 -24.18 -39.39 0.88
C THR A 164 -24.03 -40.44 1.97
N ASP A 165 -25.00 -41.34 2.07
CA ASP A 165 -24.90 -42.51 2.95
C ASP A 165 -23.79 -43.44 2.41
N THR A 166 -22.57 -43.28 2.93
CA THR A 166 -21.39 -44.04 2.53
C THR A 166 -20.69 -44.64 3.74
N CYS A 167 -20.13 -45.85 3.58
CA CYS A 167 -19.34 -46.51 4.61
C CYS A 167 -17.87 -46.03 4.63
N LEU A 168 -17.48 -45.15 3.70
CA LEU A 168 -16.10 -44.69 3.55
C LEU A 168 -15.82 -43.48 4.45
N GLY A 169 -14.66 -43.51 5.10
CA GLY A 169 -14.15 -42.33 5.80
C GLY A 169 -13.79 -41.20 4.82
N VAL A 170 -13.71 -39.96 5.32
CA VAL A 170 -13.42 -38.75 4.51
C VAL A 170 -12.22 -38.96 3.59
N SER A 171 -11.09 -39.40 4.14
CA SER A 171 -9.85 -39.60 3.36
C SER A 171 -10.02 -40.65 2.25
N GLN A 172 -10.77 -41.72 2.50
CA GLN A 172 -11.03 -42.75 1.50
C GLN A 172 -11.97 -42.24 0.40
N TYR A 173 -12.95 -41.41 0.77
CA TYR A 173 -13.84 -40.76 -0.20
C TYR A 173 -13.08 -39.80 -1.11
N PHE A 174 -12.20 -38.96 -0.55
CA PHE A 174 -11.31 -38.08 -1.33
C PHE A 174 -10.39 -38.88 -2.27
N LYS A 175 -9.79 -39.98 -1.79
CA LYS A 175 -8.98 -40.87 -2.65
C LYS A 175 -9.79 -41.47 -3.80
N MET A 176 -11.05 -41.85 -3.55
CA MET A 176 -11.91 -42.38 -4.60
C MET A 176 -12.17 -41.32 -5.68
N GLU A 177 -12.54 -40.10 -5.29
CA GLU A 177 -12.81 -39.01 -6.24
C GLU A 177 -11.55 -38.66 -7.06
N ASP A 178 -10.38 -38.58 -6.42
CA ASP A 178 -9.10 -38.34 -7.11
C ASP A 178 -8.76 -39.47 -8.11
N ILE A 179 -8.93 -40.73 -7.73
CA ILE A 179 -8.74 -41.86 -8.67
C ILE A 179 -9.71 -41.75 -9.85
N THR A 180 -10.99 -41.39 -9.61
CA THR A 180 -11.97 -41.25 -10.70
C THR A 180 -11.65 -40.08 -11.63
N GLU A 181 -11.15 -38.97 -11.10
CA GLU A 181 -10.66 -37.85 -11.90
C GLU A 181 -9.49 -38.27 -12.80
N ASN A 182 -8.49 -38.97 -12.24
CA ASN A 182 -7.34 -39.43 -13.00
C ASN A 182 -7.73 -40.42 -14.11
N ILE A 183 -8.65 -41.35 -13.81
CA ILE A 183 -9.19 -42.27 -14.81
C ILE A 183 -9.92 -41.50 -15.91
N TYR A 184 -10.73 -40.50 -15.56
CA TYR A 184 -11.46 -39.69 -16.53
C TYR A 184 -10.51 -38.92 -17.47
N ASP A 185 -9.45 -38.31 -16.94
CA ASP A 185 -8.46 -37.58 -17.75
C ASP A 185 -7.74 -38.52 -18.73
N GLN A 186 -7.31 -39.70 -18.26
CA GLN A 186 -6.70 -40.73 -19.10
C GLN A 186 -7.66 -41.25 -20.19
N MET A 187 -8.93 -41.46 -19.87
CA MET A 187 -9.94 -41.87 -20.87
C MET A 187 -10.14 -40.80 -21.95
N CYS A 188 -10.16 -39.52 -21.57
CA CYS A 188 -10.22 -38.41 -22.53
C CYS A 188 -8.96 -38.31 -23.41
N GLU A 189 -7.79 -38.55 -22.83
CA GLU A 189 -6.53 -38.58 -23.58
C GLU A 189 -6.51 -39.73 -24.59
N ARG A 190 -6.93 -40.93 -24.20
CA ARG A 190 -7.05 -42.07 -25.12
C ARG A 190 -8.02 -41.80 -26.26
N GLU A 191 -9.13 -41.11 -26.00
CA GLU A 191 -10.09 -40.77 -27.04
C GLU A 191 -9.55 -39.70 -28.00
N PHE A 192 -8.84 -38.71 -27.47
CA PHE A 192 -8.10 -37.73 -28.28
C PHE A 192 -7.03 -38.42 -29.13
N GLU A 193 -6.26 -39.35 -28.55
CA GLU A 193 -5.27 -40.14 -29.28
C GLU A 193 -5.91 -40.96 -30.39
N LYS A 194 -7.10 -41.57 -30.20
CA LYS A 194 -7.77 -42.29 -31.29
C LYS A 194 -8.14 -41.36 -32.45
N LEU A 195 -8.68 -40.17 -32.15
CA LEU A 195 -9.04 -39.18 -33.16
C LEU A 195 -7.80 -38.68 -33.92
N THR A 196 -6.72 -38.36 -33.20
CA THR A 196 -5.48 -37.89 -33.82
C THR A 196 -4.70 -39.01 -34.49
N SER A 197 -4.69 -40.24 -33.96
CA SER A 197 -3.97 -41.40 -34.53
C SER A 197 -4.66 -41.96 -35.77
N SER A 198 -5.96 -41.73 -35.94
CA SER A 198 -6.64 -41.99 -37.22
C SER A 198 -6.09 -41.10 -38.34
N GLU A 199 -5.57 -39.91 -38.02
CA GLU A 199 -4.92 -38.99 -38.96
C GLU A 199 -3.38 -39.17 -38.97
N GLU A 200 -2.79 -39.51 -37.83
CA GLU A 200 -1.35 -39.73 -37.63
C GLU A 200 -1.06 -41.23 -37.52
N SER A 201 -0.78 -41.89 -38.65
CA SER A 201 -0.40 -43.31 -38.68
C SER A 201 0.68 -43.64 -37.65
N SER A 202 0.42 -44.64 -36.80
CA SER A 202 1.30 -45.10 -35.72
C SER A 202 2.75 -45.26 -36.19
N GLY A 203 3.70 -44.66 -35.46
CA GLY A 203 5.15 -44.75 -35.72
C GLY A 203 5.79 -43.59 -36.49
N LYS A 204 5.04 -42.58 -36.93
CA LYS A 204 5.61 -41.38 -37.58
C LYS A 204 6.14 -40.35 -36.58
N ARG A 205 7.24 -39.67 -36.94
CA ARG A 205 7.81 -38.56 -36.16
C ARG A 205 6.80 -37.40 -36.08
N LYS A 206 6.56 -36.86 -34.88
CA LYS A 206 5.72 -35.66 -34.68
C LYS A 206 6.23 -34.49 -35.52
N LYS A 207 5.31 -33.66 -36.04
CA LYS A 207 5.64 -32.48 -36.86
C LYS A 207 6.58 -31.54 -36.09
N ARG A 208 7.79 -31.33 -36.64
CA ARG A 208 8.81 -30.41 -36.09
C ARG A 208 8.27 -29.01 -35.76
N PRO A 209 7.48 -28.31 -36.63
CA PRO A 209 7.02 -26.96 -36.33
C PRO A 209 6.10 -26.91 -35.10
N LEU A 210 5.22 -27.90 -34.91
CA LEU A 210 4.33 -27.97 -33.75
C LEU A 210 5.11 -28.15 -32.44
N LYS A 211 6.17 -28.99 -32.47
CA LYS A 211 7.05 -29.19 -31.31
C LYS A 211 7.78 -27.90 -30.91
N TYR A 212 8.34 -27.19 -31.89
CA TYR A 212 9.05 -25.93 -31.64
C TYR A 212 8.09 -24.82 -31.20
N ALA A 213 6.90 -24.71 -31.81
CA ALA A 213 5.91 -23.73 -31.42
C ALA A 213 5.44 -23.94 -29.97
N LEU A 214 5.02 -25.16 -29.62
CA LEU A 214 4.57 -25.47 -28.26
C LEU A 214 5.70 -25.30 -27.24
N GLY A 215 6.91 -25.77 -27.55
CA GLY A 215 8.08 -25.62 -26.68
C GLY A 215 8.48 -24.15 -26.47
N CYS A 216 8.47 -23.34 -27.53
CA CYS A 216 8.76 -21.91 -27.47
C CYS A 216 7.71 -21.16 -26.65
N VAL A 217 6.42 -21.43 -26.88
CA VAL A 217 5.33 -20.82 -26.10
C VAL A 217 5.46 -21.14 -24.61
N LEU A 218 5.70 -22.40 -24.25
CA LEU A 218 5.89 -22.80 -22.85
C LEU A 218 7.14 -22.16 -22.23
N PHE A 219 8.24 -22.07 -22.99
CA PHE A 219 9.48 -21.44 -22.53
C PHE A 219 9.32 -19.94 -22.28
N VAL A 220 8.65 -19.21 -23.19
CA VAL A 220 8.37 -17.78 -23.05
C VAL A 220 7.44 -17.53 -21.86
N LEU A 221 6.38 -18.33 -21.69
CA LEU A 221 5.46 -18.20 -20.56
C LEU A 221 6.17 -18.39 -19.21
N LEU A 222 7.05 -19.39 -19.10
CA LEU A 222 7.80 -19.64 -17.88
C LEU A 222 8.81 -18.52 -17.60
N THR A 223 9.52 -18.05 -18.62
CA THR A 223 10.44 -16.92 -18.51
C THR A 223 9.72 -15.65 -18.06
N PHE A 224 8.54 -15.37 -18.63
CA PHE A 224 7.72 -14.23 -18.24
C PHE A 224 7.22 -14.35 -16.79
N SER A 225 6.80 -15.54 -16.35
CA SER A 225 6.38 -15.76 -14.95
C SER A 225 7.50 -15.49 -13.94
N LEU A 226 8.78 -15.67 -14.32
CA LEU A 226 9.92 -15.36 -13.47
C LEU A 226 10.26 -13.86 -13.46
N ILE A 227 10.10 -13.18 -14.61
CA ILE A 227 10.45 -11.75 -14.74
C ILE A 227 9.32 -10.82 -14.26
N LEU A 228 8.06 -11.25 -14.35
CA LEU A 228 6.88 -10.45 -14.03
C LEU A 228 6.91 -9.83 -12.61
N PRO A 229 7.28 -10.56 -11.53
CA PRO A 229 7.36 -9.95 -10.19
C PRO A 229 8.38 -8.81 -10.12
N PHE A 230 9.52 -8.95 -10.80
CA PHE A 230 10.55 -7.89 -10.85
C PHE A 230 10.08 -6.68 -11.66
N LEU A 231 9.36 -6.90 -12.76
CA LEU A 231 8.75 -5.81 -13.53
C LEU A 231 7.72 -5.04 -12.70
N ILE A 232 6.87 -5.74 -11.95
CA ILE A 232 5.88 -5.11 -11.08
C ILE A 232 6.58 -4.31 -9.98
N PHE A 233 7.64 -4.84 -9.36
CA PHE A 233 8.42 -4.12 -8.36
C PHE A 233 9.08 -2.87 -8.93
N ALA A 234 9.69 -2.96 -10.12
CA ALA A 234 10.31 -1.82 -10.78
C ALA A 234 9.30 -0.75 -11.21
N MET A 235 8.08 -1.14 -11.58
CA MET A 235 6.99 -0.21 -11.92
C MET A 235 6.30 0.37 -10.69
N SER A 236 6.33 -0.34 -9.57
CA SER A 236 5.87 0.15 -8.27
C SER A 236 6.91 1.13 -7.69
N GLY A 237 7.19 2.19 -8.44
CA GLY A 237 7.92 3.34 -7.92
C GLY A 237 7.18 3.85 -6.72
N THR A 238 7.78 3.72 -5.54
CA THR A 238 7.37 4.46 -4.36
C THR A 238 7.45 5.93 -4.74
N VAL A 239 6.30 6.58 -4.91
CA VAL A 239 6.26 8.04 -5.08
C VAL A 239 6.82 8.62 -3.79
N GLY A 240 8.05 9.12 -3.84
CA GLY A 240 8.61 9.89 -2.74
C GLY A 240 7.71 11.10 -2.56
N VAL A 241 7.12 11.23 -1.38
CA VAL A 241 6.36 12.43 -1.04
C VAL A 241 7.31 13.38 -0.34
N THR A 242 7.52 14.53 -0.93
CA THR A 242 8.30 15.61 -0.32
C THR A 242 7.62 16.05 0.98
N THR A 243 8.40 16.18 2.04
CA THR A 243 7.92 16.62 3.36
C THR A 243 8.65 17.91 3.75
N HIS A 244 7.89 18.88 4.24
CA HIS A 244 8.41 20.15 4.71
C HIS A 244 8.15 20.30 6.19
N PRO A 245 9.10 20.84 6.97
CA PRO A 245 8.86 21.11 8.38
C PRO A 245 7.75 22.18 8.49
N PRO A 246 6.64 21.91 9.19
CA PRO A 246 5.54 22.86 9.31
C PRO A 246 5.92 24.09 10.16
N ARG A 247 6.91 23.94 11.04
CA ARG A 247 7.39 24.97 11.96
C ARG A 247 8.85 24.76 12.28
N MET A 248 9.61 25.87 12.31
CA MET A 248 11.01 25.90 12.75
C MET A 248 11.20 27.02 13.77
N ARG A 249 11.98 26.76 14.82
CA ARG A 249 12.31 27.72 15.88
C ARG A 249 13.82 27.82 16.00
N LEU A 250 14.36 29.02 15.80
CA LEU A 250 15.77 29.34 15.96
C LEU A 250 15.98 30.05 17.30
N SER A 251 16.87 29.52 18.13
CA SER A 251 17.19 30.06 19.46
C SER A 251 18.70 30.23 19.61
N LEU A 252 19.15 31.41 20.05
CA LEU A 252 20.55 31.70 20.35
C LEU A 252 20.73 31.86 21.86
N TYR A 253 21.65 31.08 22.42
CA TYR A 253 21.98 31.04 23.84
C TYR A 253 23.39 31.59 24.07
N LEU A 254 23.57 32.34 25.15
CA LEU A 254 24.87 32.72 25.68
C LEU A 254 25.15 31.87 26.94
N GLY A 255 26.14 31.00 26.88
CA GLY A 255 26.40 30.03 27.94
C GLY A 255 25.19 29.12 28.21
N THR A 256 24.87 28.92 29.49
CA THR A 256 23.77 28.04 29.95
C THR A 256 22.50 28.78 30.34
N MET A 257 22.42 30.09 30.08
CA MET A 257 21.28 30.94 30.45
C MET A 257 20.15 30.87 29.41
N GLN A 258 19.06 31.62 29.64
CA GLN A 258 17.95 31.75 28.70
C GLN A 258 18.40 32.32 27.33
N PRO A 259 17.69 31.98 26.24
CA PRO A 259 18.07 32.43 24.91
C PRO A 259 17.93 33.96 24.80
N ILE A 260 18.94 34.59 24.21
CA ILE A 260 18.96 36.04 23.95
C ILE A 260 18.18 36.42 22.70
N TYR A 261 17.95 35.46 21.80
CA TYR A 261 17.24 35.65 20.55
C TYR A 261 16.44 34.40 20.25
N VAL A 262 15.16 34.57 19.95
CA VAL A 262 14.25 33.53 19.52
C VAL A 262 13.53 34.01 18.27
N CYS A 263 13.50 33.20 17.22
CA CYS A 263 12.73 33.47 16.03
C CYS A 263 11.96 32.22 15.62
N VAL A 264 10.66 32.37 15.37
CA VAL A 264 9.80 31.28 14.91
C VAL A 264 9.42 31.54 13.45
N SER A 265 9.58 30.53 12.61
CA SER A 265 9.14 30.55 11.22
C SER A 265 8.12 29.43 11.02
N ASP A 266 6.93 29.82 10.55
CA ASP A 266 5.85 28.91 10.21
C ASP A 266 5.85 28.63 8.70
N ALA A 267 5.15 27.57 8.28
CA ALA A 267 5.06 27.14 6.88
C ALA A 267 4.69 28.26 5.88
N LEU A 268 3.92 29.27 6.29
CA LEU A 268 3.56 30.42 5.43
C LEU A 268 4.73 31.40 5.16
N SER A 269 5.70 31.45 6.08
CA SER A 269 6.88 32.31 5.96
C SER A 269 8.04 31.62 5.23
N MET A 270 7.97 30.30 5.13
CA MET A 270 8.91 29.47 4.39
C MET A 270 8.56 29.49 2.90
N THR A 271 9.55 29.65 2.04
CA THR A 271 9.35 29.67 0.59
C THR A 271 10.10 28.50 -0.05
N VAL A 272 9.38 27.67 -0.80
CA VAL A 272 9.98 26.62 -1.64
C VAL A 272 10.90 27.27 -2.66
N MET A 273 12.06 26.66 -2.90
CA MET A 273 13.06 27.19 -3.80
C MET A 273 12.57 27.14 -5.26
N SER A 274 12.76 28.25 -5.99
CA SER A 274 12.49 28.28 -7.43
C SER A 274 13.52 27.42 -8.18
N HIS A 275 13.11 26.84 -9.30
CA HIS A 275 13.99 26.05 -10.17
C HIS A 275 15.21 26.85 -10.65
N ASP A 276 15.03 28.15 -10.94
CA ASP A 276 16.12 29.03 -11.38
C ASP A 276 17.13 29.29 -10.27
N ASP A 277 16.64 29.50 -9.04
CA ASP A 277 17.49 29.75 -7.87
C ASP A 277 18.29 28.50 -7.49
N PHE A 278 17.65 27.33 -7.53
CA PHE A 278 18.31 26.05 -7.30
C PHE A 278 19.44 25.82 -8.30
N LYS A 279 19.17 26.08 -9.59
CA LYS A 279 20.18 25.96 -10.66
C LYS A 279 21.35 26.94 -10.48
N ASN A 280 21.08 28.16 -10.03
CA ASN A 280 22.12 29.16 -9.76
C ASN A 280 23.01 28.74 -8.59
N ILE A 281 22.42 28.23 -7.50
CA ILE A 281 23.17 27.73 -6.34
C ILE A 281 24.01 26.49 -6.71
N SER A 282 23.40 25.51 -7.40
CA SER A 282 24.11 24.33 -7.91
C SER A 282 25.32 24.73 -8.76
N ARG A 283 25.16 25.68 -9.70
CA ARG A 283 26.27 26.22 -10.51
C ARG A 283 27.39 26.83 -9.68
N THR A 284 27.05 27.50 -8.58
CA THR A 284 28.02 28.16 -7.70
C THR A 284 28.89 27.13 -6.95
N PHE A 285 28.30 26.00 -6.55
CA PHE A 285 28.98 24.96 -5.77
C PHE A 285 29.47 23.76 -6.59
N ASN A 286 29.29 23.76 -7.91
CA ASN A 286 29.71 22.68 -8.81
C ASN A 286 31.20 22.33 -8.77
N ASN A 287 32.06 23.23 -8.28
CA ASN A 287 33.50 22.98 -8.17
C ASN A 287 33.88 22.13 -6.95
N ILE A 288 32.94 21.92 -6.01
CA ILE A 288 33.14 21.11 -4.81
C ILE A 288 32.44 19.77 -5.02
N GLN A 289 33.20 18.67 -5.03
CA GLN A 289 32.64 17.33 -5.29
C GLN A 289 31.56 16.94 -4.28
N THR A 290 31.80 17.21 -2.99
CA THR A 290 30.83 16.93 -1.92
C THR A 290 29.51 17.66 -2.13
N SER A 291 29.54 18.89 -2.67
CA SER A 291 28.32 19.66 -2.93
C SER A 291 27.52 19.13 -4.12
N LYS A 292 28.18 18.62 -5.16
CA LYS A 292 27.50 18.00 -6.32
C LYS A 292 26.66 16.79 -5.91
N ASP A 293 27.26 15.88 -5.16
CA ASP A 293 26.58 14.65 -4.72
C ASP A 293 25.36 14.94 -3.82
N ILE A 294 25.30 16.13 -3.22
CA ILE A 294 24.15 16.61 -2.43
C ILE A 294 23.08 17.21 -3.35
N PHE A 295 23.43 18.16 -4.23
CA PHE A 295 22.47 18.78 -5.13
C PHE A 295 21.86 17.78 -6.14
N ASP A 296 22.53 16.65 -6.41
CA ASP A 296 21.99 15.57 -7.24
C ASP A 296 20.95 14.70 -6.49
N LYS A 297 20.91 14.74 -5.16
CA LYS A 297 19.95 13.98 -4.33
C LYS A 297 18.62 14.69 -4.11
N TYR A 298 18.59 16.01 -4.25
CA TYR A 298 17.42 16.83 -3.93
C TYR A 298 16.86 17.49 -5.18
N GLU A 299 15.54 17.58 -5.27
CA GLU A 299 14.86 18.39 -6.27
C GLU A 299 14.59 19.80 -5.72
N PRO A 300 14.32 20.80 -6.57
CA PRO A 300 13.97 22.16 -6.12
C PRO A 300 12.77 22.18 -5.17
N GLU A 301 11.86 21.22 -5.36
CA GLU A 301 10.66 21.03 -4.54
C GLU A 301 11.02 20.60 -3.11
N ASP A 302 12.12 19.86 -2.91
CA ASP A 302 12.56 19.40 -1.58
C ASP A 302 13.23 20.52 -0.75
N VAL A 303 13.67 21.60 -1.40
CA VAL A 303 14.45 22.65 -0.75
C VAL A 303 13.57 23.82 -0.32
N VAL A 304 13.55 24.04 0.99
CA VAL A 304 12.81 25.15 1.61
C VAL A 304 13.78 26.23 2.08
N VAL A 305 13.47 27.48 1.74
CA VAL A 305 14.21 28.66 2.22
C VAL A 305 13.46 29.28 3.39
N VAL A 306 14.12 29.28 4.54
CA VAL A 306 13.61 29.87 5.79
C VAL A 306 14.14 31.29 5.93
N LYS A 307 13.23 32.26 6.06
CA LYS A 307 13.58 33.68 6.26
C LYS A 307 13.46 34.02 7.73
N TRP A 308 14.60 34.14 8.40
CA TRP A 308 14.66 34.60 9.79
C TRP A 308 14.52 36.12 9.86
N THR A 309 13.81 36.63 10.85
CA THR A 309 13.71 38.08 11.11
C THR A 309 15.01 38.61 11.72
N SER A 310 15.20 39.93 11.73
CA SER A 310 16.38 40.54 12.38
C SER A 310 16.17 40.81 13.87
N TYR A 311 14.94 40.75 14.35
CA TYR A 311 14.54 40.97 15.74
C TYR A 311 13.99 39.69 16.35
N SER A 312 14.13 39.57 17.68
CA SER A 312 13.59 38.44 18.44
C SER A 312 12.07 38.52 18.51
N SER A 313 11.41 37.37 18.36
CA SER A 313 9.97 37.20 18.56
C SER A 313 9.58 37.20 20.03
N GLU A 314 10.51 36.84 20.92
CA GLU A 314 10.33 36.79 22.37
C GLU A 314 11.22 37.84 23.04
N ASN A 315 10.74 38.43 24.13
CA ASN A 315 11.55 39.31 24.98
C ASN A 315 12.58 38.48 25.75
N TRP A 316 13.71 39.10 26.09
CA TRP A 316 14.74 38.45 26.90
C TRP A 316 14.39 38.54 28.40
N ASP A 317 13.60 37.59 28.88
CA ASP A 317 13.03 37.57 30.24
C ASP A 317 14.00 37.02 31.31
N ILE A 318 15.27 37.45 31.28
CA ILE A 318 16.30 37.02 32.22
C ILE A 318 16.08 37.63 33.61
N SER A 319 16.14 36.81 34.67
CA SER A 319 16.05 37.32 36.04
C SER A 319 17.21 38.27 36.36
N PRO A 320 17.03 39.33 37.18
CA PRO A 320 18.11 40.25 37.53
C PRO A 320 19.35 39.56 38.12
N LYS A 321 19.16 38.50 38.92
CA LYS A 321 20.26 37.67 39.45
C LYS A 321 20.93 36.83 38.37
N GLY A 322 20.16 36.30 37.42
CA GLY A 322 20.69 35.58 36.26
C GLY A 322 21.52 36.49 35.37
N TYR A 323 21.10 37.74 35.20
CA TYR A 323 21.83 38.74 34.45
C TYR A 323 23.19 39.08 35.07
N THR A 324 23.23 39.34 36.38
CA THR A 324 24.51 39.57 37.08
C THR A 324 25.41 38.32 37.04
N SER A 325 24.82 37.13 37.18
CA SER A 325 25.57 35.87 37.08
C SER A 325 26.12 35.63 35.67
N LEU A 326 25.40 36.03 34.61
CA LEU A 326 25.87 35.93 33.23
C LEU A 326 27.07 36.85 33.01
N ILE A 327 27.02 38.08 33.51
CA ILE A 327 28.15 39.01 33.46
C ILE A 327 29.37 38.42 34.18
N ASP A 328 29.16 37.86 35.37
CA ASP A 328 30.23 37.21 36.13
C ASP A 328 30.79 36.00 35.36
N GLN A 329 29.94 35.20 34.73
CA GLN A 329 30.38 34.07 33.90
C GLN A 329 31.23 34.51 32.71
N VAL A 330 30.83 35.57 32.00
CA VAL A 330 31.59 36.10 30.86
C VAL A 330 32.95 36.65 31.31
N LYS A 331 33.06 37.19 32.53
CA LYS A 331 34.32 37.69 33.10
C LYS A 331 35.23 36.58 33.64
N THR A 332 34.66 35.57 34.29
CA THR A 332 35.41 34.54 35.01
C THR A 332 35.79 33.35 34.12
N PHE A 333 34.93 32.93 33.19
CA PHE A 333 35.18 31.75 32.37
C PHE A 333 35.86 32.09 31.04
N ASP A 334 37.10 31.65 30.89
CA ASP A 334 37.86 31.82 29.65
C ASP A 334 37.25 31.02 28.47
N SER A 335 36.52 29.94 28.75
CA SER A 335 35.89 29.08 27.75
C SER A 335 34.41 29.41 27.49
N PHE A 336 34.01 30.67 27.60
CA PHE A 336 32.62 31.08 27.37
C PHE A 336 32.23 30.92 25.89
N THR A 337 31.11 30.26 25.60
CA THR A 337 30.64 29.98 24.24
C THR A 337 29.20 30.45 24.03
N ALA A 338 28.84 30.68 22.77
CA ALA A 338 27.46 30.83 22.33
C ALA A 338 26.96 29.54 21.69
N ARG A 339 25.69 29.22 21.89
CA ARG A 339 25.05 28.01 21.35
C ARG A 339 23.85 28.39 20.52
N LEU A 340 23.79 27.89 19.30
CA LEU A 340 22.68 28.02 18.38
C LEU A 340 21.88 26.71 18.38
N VAL A 341 20.57 26.81 18.53
CA VAL A 341 19.65 25.67 18.52
C VAL A 341 18.56 25.94 17.48
N ILE A 342 18.36 24.99 16.57
CA ILE A 342 17.27 25.01 15.59
C ILE A 342 16.37 23.82 15.88
N GLU A 343 15.15 24.10 16.32
CA GLU A 343 14.12 23.09 16.58
C GLU A 343 13.17 23.05 15.39
N TYR A 344 12.81 21.86 14.93
CA TYR A 344 11.88 21.70 13.82
C TYR A 344 11.03 20.46 14.00
N VAL A 345 9.84 20.48 13.40
CA VAL A 345 8.92 19.35 13.41
C VAL A 345 9.15 18.51 12.16
N HIS A 346 9.48 17.24 12.34
CA HIS A 346 9.61 16.25 11.26
C HIS A 346 8.32 15.43 11.16
N GLU A 347 7.75 15.35 9.96
CA GLU A 347 6.58 14.51 9.69
C GLU A 347 7.04 13.23 8.99
N SER A 348 7.15 12.13 9.73
CA SER A 348 7.41 10.81 9.14
C SER A 348 6.13 10.24 8.54
N ASN A 349 6.24 9.67 7.34
CA ASN A 349 5.14 8.97 6.65
C ASN A 349 5.05 7.48 7.02
N SER A 350 5.79 7.01 8.03
CA SER A 350 5.63 5.66 8.59
C SER A 350 4.28 5.52 9.30
N GLU A 351 3.65 4.34 9.21
CA GLU A 351 2.33 4.04 9.81
C GLU A 351 2.23 4.36 11.31
N GLU A 352 3.36 4.49 12.00
CA GLU A 352 3.47 5.15 13.32
C GLU A 352 3.41 6.67 13.16
N CYS A 353 2.19 7.17 13.23
CA CYS A 353 1.85 8.59 13.30
C CYS A 353 2.62 9.28 14.44
N GLY A 354 3.56 10.15 14.09
CA GLY A 354 4.22 11.03 15.05
C GLY A 354 4.85 12.21 14.35
N LYS A 355 4.30 13.42 14.57
CA LYS A 355 5.08 14.64 14.39
C LYS A 355 6.18 14.59 15.44
N GLU A 356 7.43 14.42 15.02
CA GLU A 356 8.56 14.36 15.95
C GLU A 356 9.24 15.73 15.99
N GLU A 357 9.38 16.29 17.19
CA GLU A 357 10.21 17.48 17.39
C GLU A 357 11.68 17.06 17.42
N LYS A 358 12.49 17.63 16.53
CA LYS A 358 13.92 17.36 16.42
C LYS A 358 14.72 18.64 16.56
N ILE A 359 15.97 18.48 16.97
CA ILE A 359 16.83 19.57 17.39
C ILE A 359 18.18 19.45 16.68
N PHE A 360 18.60 20.54 16.06
CA PHE A 360 19.96 20.75 15.60
C PHE A 360 20.66 21.74 16.54
N GLU A 361 21.86 21.38 17.02
CA GLU A 361 22.64 22.20 17.95
C GLU A 361 24.04 22.48 17.38
N GLN A 362 24.47 23.74 17.46
CA GLN A 362 25.82 24.16 17.09
C GLN A 362 26.40 25.15 18.10
N THR A 363 27.60 24.86 18.60
CA THR A 363 28.30 25.69 19.59
C THR A 363 29.44 26.46 18.91
N SER A 364 29.61 27.73 19.27
CA SER A 364 30.70 28.57 18.78
C SER A 364 32.05 28.16 19.36
N ALA A 365 33.13 28.63 18.72
CA ALA A 365 34.42 28.68 19.40
C ALA A 365 34.32 29.57 20.67
N PRO A 366 35.14 29.30 21.70
CA PRO A 366 35.20 30.15 22.89
C PRO A 366 35.52 31.61 22.55
N PHE A 367 34.87 32.56 23.23
CA PHE A 367 35.10 33.97 23.00
C PHE A 367 36.50 34.40 23.45
N VAL A 368 37.15 35.17 22.58
CA VAL A 368 38.44 35.80 22.86
C VAL A 368 38.25 36.94 23.87
N ALA A 369 39.29 37.26 24.66
CA ALA A 369 39.22 38.30 25.70
C ALA A 369 38.59 39.62 25.22
N LEU A 370 38.96 40.09 24.02
CA LEU A 370 38.39 41.32 23.43
C LEU A 370 36.88 41.22 23.13
N GLN A 371 36.41 40.05 22.68
CA GLN A 371 34.98 39.80 22.47
C GLN A 371 34.21 39.75 23.79
N ARG A 372 34.82 39.17 24.83
CA ARG A 372 34.22 39.11 26.17
C ARG A 372 34.12 40.50 26.81
N GLU A 373 35.17 41.32 26.71
CA GLU A 373 35.14 42.71 27.17
C GLU A 373 34.08 43.52 26.43
N ALA A 374 33.97 43.37 25.11
CA ALA A 374 32.93 44.02 24.32
C ALA A 374 31.52 43.58 24.74
N LEU A 375 31.31 42.27 24.99
CA LEU A 375 30.03 41.74 25.45
C LEU A 375 29.67 42.24 26.86
N VAL A 376 30.64 42.29 27.78
CA VAL A 376 30.45 42.85 29.13
C VAL A 376 30.11 44.33 29.06
N ASN A 377 30.80 45.10 28.23
CA ASN A 377 30.51 46.51 28.03
C ASN A 377 29.10 46.69 27.47
N MET A 378 28.70 45.90 26.46
CA MET A 378 27.35 45.93 25.89
C MET A 378 26.25 45.66 26.93
N MET A 379 26.49 44.72 27.85
CA MET A 379 25.56 44.43 28.95
C MET A 379 25.54 45.56 29.99
N MET A 380 26.70 46.09 30.40
CA MET A 380 26.77 47.03 31.52
C MET A 380 26.38 48.47 31.18
N THR A 381 26.68 48.95 29.97
CA THR A 381 26.51 50.36 29.63
C THR A 381 25.22 50.65 28.86
N GLU A 382 24.50 49.64 28.36
CA GLU A 382 23.26 49.75 27.56
C GLU A 382 23.33 50.71 26.35
N THR A 383 24.49 51.30 26.05
CA THR A 383 24.73 52.32 25.01
C THR A 383 25.63 51.81 23.88
N ALA A 384 25.97 50.53 23.86
CA ALA A 384 26.85 49.98 22.84
C ALA A 384 26.13 49.94 21.48
N THR A 385 26.63 50.71 20.52
CA THR A 385 26.10 50.76 19.13
C THR A 385 26.80 49.78 18.20
N GLU A 386 27.94 49.21 18.58
CA GLU A 386 28.71 48.29 17.75
C GLU A 386 28.27 46.84 17.94
N PRO A 387 28.02 46.07 16.85
CA PRO A 387 27.61 44.67 16.93
C PRO A 387 28.79 43.75 17.29
N LEU A 388 28.52 42.72 18.11
CA LEU A 388 29.49 41.67 18.42
C LEU A 388 29.48 40.59 17.32
N TRP A 389 30.64 40.36 16.69
CA TRP A 389 30.79 39.33 15.66
C TRP A 389 31.16 37.97 16.25
N ILE A 390 30.29 36.99 16.08
CA ILE A 390 30.52 35.58 16.45
C ILE A 390 30.79 34.78 15.17
N PRO A 391 32.04 34.35 14.91
CA PRO A 391 32.37 33.65 13.68
C PRO A 391 31.77 32.23 13.66
N LEU A 392 31.33 31.80 12.48
CA LEU A 392 30.99 30.40 12.13
C LEU A 392 29.90 29.72 13.00
N ILE A 393 29.05 30.49 13.68
CA ILE A 393 27.97 29.95 14.51
C ILE A 393 26.72 29.54 13.71
N PHE A 394 26.43 30.24 12.61
CA PHE A 394 25.19 30.07 11.85
C PHE A 394 25.39 29.21 10.60
N PRO A 395 24.82 27.99 10.54
CA PRO A 395 24.89 27.14 9.36
C PRO A 395 23.89 27.63 8.30
N LYS A 396 24.38 27.94 7.10
CA LYS A 396 23.51 28.41 6.01
C LYS A 396 22.69 27.29 5.36
N PHE A 397 23.21 26.07 5.35
CA PHE A 397 22.56 24.92 4.73
C PHE A 397 22.52 23.77 5.74
N ILE A 398 21.33 23.18 5.89
CA ILE A 398 21.07 22.04 6.75
C ILE A 398 20.29 21.04 5.89
N SER A 399 20.78 19.80 5.77
CA SER A 399 19.98 18.70 5.25
C SER A 399 19.32 17.96 6.40
N ILE A 400 18.10 17.53 6.17
CA ILE A 400 17.35 16.67 7.10
C ILE A 400 17.13 15.36 6.36
N ASP A 401 17.68 14.27 6.88
CA ASP A 401 17.50 12.95 6.28
C ASP A 401 16.07 12.42 6.49
N LYS A 402 15.72 11.30 5.87
CA LYS A 402 14.40 10.64 6.03
C LYS A 402 14.05 10.37 7.50
N ASP A 403 15.05 10.00 8.29
CA ASP A 403 14.89 9.75 9.74
C ASP A 403 14.88 11.06 10.54
N GLY A 404 14.81 12.23 9.90
CA GLY A 404 14.76 13.54 10.53
C GLY A 404 16.08 13.98 11.17
N ILE A 405 17.20 13.31 10.90
CA ILE A 405 18.51 13.65 11.48
C ILE A 405 19.07 14.87 10.74
N PRO A 406 19.40 15.97 11.44
CA PRO A 406 19.93 17.16 10.80
C PRO A 406 21.45 17.07 10.61
N GLU A 407 21.91 17.37 9.41
CA GLU A 407 23.33 17.54 9.08
C GLU A 407 23.58 18.94 8.55
N ALA A 408 24.46 19.70 9.21
CA ALA A 408 24.86 21.02 8.73
C ALA A 408 26.01 20.92 7.74
N PHE A 409 25.88 21.58 6.60
CA PHE A 409 26.92 21.60 5.59
C PHE A 409 28.02 22.57 5.95
N ARG A 410 29.22 22.04 6.20
CA ARG A 410 30.43 22.83 6.35
C ARG A 410 31.06 23.06 4.98
N LEU A 411 30.62 24.11 4.29
CA LEU A 411 31.18 24.52 3.00
C LEU A 411 32.62 25.06 3.10
N TRP A 412 33.09 25.38 4.31
CA TRP A 412 34.45 25.85 4.57
C TRP A 412 34.95 25.22 5.88
N ASN A 413 36.03 24.45 5.79
CA ASN A 413 36.77 23.97 6.95
C ASN A 413 37.94 24.96 7.20
N PRO A 414 37.88 25.85 8.21
CA PRO A 414 39.00 26.76 8.50
C PRO A 414 40.22 26.02 9.08
N CYS A 415 40.04 24.78 9.53
CA CYS A 415 41.08 23.87 9.97
C CYS A 415 41.32 22.79 8.91
N GLY A 416 41.65 23.20 7.68
CA GLY A 416 42.17 22.31 6.65
C GLY A 416 43.64 21.99 6.91
N GLY A 417 43.91 21.20 7.95
CA GLY A 417 45.08 20.34 7.94
C GLY A 417 44.83 19.26 6.90
N GLU A 418 45.64 19.31 5.84
CA GLU A 418 45.84 18.25 4.86
C GLU A 418 45.80 16.87 5.51
N ASN A 419 44.71 16.12 5.31
CA ASN A 419 44.62 14.66 5.29
C ASN A 419 43.15 14.26 5.27
N ASP A 420 42.63 13.94 4.08
CA ASP A 420 41.75 12.80 3.87
C ASP A 420 41.67 12.54 2.36
N LYS A 421 42.64 11.75 1.90
CA LYS A 421 42.50 10.92 0.71
C LYS A 421 42.11 9.52 1.21
N ALA A 422 40.89 9.10 0.91
CA ALA A 422 40.53 7.69 0.68
C ALA A 422 39.24 7.64 -0.12
#